data_AF-F7CY62-F1
#
_entry.id   AF-F7CY62-F1
#
_cell.length_a   1.000
_cell.length_b   1.000
_cell.length_c   1.000
_cell.angle_alpha   90.00
_cell.angle_beta   90.00
_cell.angle_gamma   90.00
#
_symmetry.space_group_name_H-M   'P 1'
#
loop_
_entity.id
_entity.type
_entity.pdbx_description
1 polymer ?
#
loop_
_entity_poly.entity_id
_entity_poly.type
_entity_poly.pdbx_seq_one_letter_code
_entity_poly.pdbx_strand_id
1 'polypeptide(L)'
;MSGYSIEERAAPYSLEYRLFLKNAKGEYISPFHDIPIQAAENVFHMVVEVPRWTNAKMEIATKDPLNPIKQDVKKGKLRYIANVFPHKGYIWNYGAIPQTWEDPGHKDQHTGCCGDNDPIDVCDIGSKVCSRGEVIKVKVLGILAMIDEGETDWKVIAINVNDSGRCQLQQY
;
A
#
# COMPACT_ATOMS: atom_id res chain seq x y z
N MET A 1 -15.72 12.90 -2.79
CA MET A 1 -15.73 11.57 -2.14
C MET A 1 -14.92 10.63 -3.03
N SER A 2 -14.10 9.75 -2.45
CA SER A 2 -13.42 8.71 -3.21
C SER A 2 -14.48 7.88 -3.96
N GLY A 3 -14.27 7.60 -5.24
CA GLY A 3 -15.18 6.77 -6.05
C GLY A 3 -15.12 5.28 -5.69
N TYR A 4 -14.68 4.95 -4.47
CA TYR A 4 -14.40 3.61 -4.01
C TYR A 4 -14.95 3.42 -2.60
N SER A 5 -15.46 2.23 -2.32
CA SER A 5 -15.91 1.80 -1.00
C SER A 5 -15.33 0.43 -0.66
N ILE A 6 -15.44 0.04 0.62
CA ILE A 6 -14.91 -1.21 1.14
C ILE A 6 -16.04 -2.16 1.52
N GLU A 7 -15.78 -3.45 1.42
CA GLU A 7 -16.60 -4.50 2.01
C GLU A 7 -15.73 -5.46 2.82
N GLU A 8 -16.00 -5.51 4.12
CA GLU A 8 -15.28 -6.38 5.06
C GLU A 8 -16.03 -7.71 5.23
N ARG A 9 -15.28 -8.81 5.22
CA ARG A 9 -15.76 -10.16 5.49
C ARG A 9 -14.98 -10.74 6.65
N ALA A 10 -15.68 -11.43 7.53
CA ALA A 10 -15.21 -11.94 8.83
C ALA A 10 -14.75 -10.83 9.81
N ALA A 11 -14.37 -11.24 11.01
CA ALA A 11 -13.97 -10.31 12.06
C ALA A 11 -12.56 -9.76 11.78
N PRO A 12 -12.30 -8.45 11.99
CA PRO A 12 -10.95 -7.91 11.94
C PRO A 12 -9.99 -8.70 12.84
N TYR A 13 -8.75 -8.86 12.39
CA TYR A 13 -7.69 -9.59 13.10
C TYR A 13 -7.99 -11.09 13.28
N SER A 14 -8.72 -11.69 12.33
CA SER A 14 -8.88 -13.14 12.18
C SER A 14 -8.22 -13.63 10.88
N LEU A 15 -7.96 -14.93 10.76
CA LEU A 15 -7.34 -15.53 9.56
C LEU A 15 -8.24 -15.42 8.32
N GLU A 16 -9.55 -15.38 8.55
CA GLU A 16 -10.61 -15.31 7.54
C GLU A 16 -10.89 -13.87 7.09
N TYR A 17 -10.34 -12.86 7.78
CA TYR A 17 -10.60 -11.47 7.45
C TYR A 17 -10.17 -11.14 6.03
N ARG A 18 -11.08 -10.53 5.26
CA ARG A 18 -10.84 -10.01 3.92
C ARG A 18 -11.52 -8.66 3.77
N LEU A 19 -10.82 -7.69 3.20
CA LEU A 19 -11.38 -6.41 2.80
C LEU A 19 -11.34 -6.31 1.27
N PHE A 20 -12.52 -6.32 0.67
CA PHE A 20 -12.71 -6.14 -0.77
C PHE A 20 -12.99 -4.68 -1.11
N LEU A 21 -12.60 -4.25 -2.30
CA LEU A 21 -12.92 -2.92 -2.81
C LEU A 21 -14.09 -2.99 -3.79
N LYS A 22 -14.87 -1.92 -3.81
CA LYS A 22 -15.95 -1.69 -4.76
C LYS A 22 -15.78 -0.34 -5.45
N ASN A 23 -16.16 -0.27 -6.72
CA ASN A 23 -16.20 0.99 -7.46
C ASN A 23 -17.46 1.82 -7.13
N ALA A 24 -17.61 2.99 -7.75
CA ALA A 24 -18.74 3.89 -7.53
C ALA A 24 -20.11 3.29 -7.92
N LYS A 25 -20.14 2.22 -8.73
CA LYS A 25 -21.35 1.48 -9.10
C LYS A 25 -21.67 0.34 -8.11
N GLY A 26 -20.81 0.11 -7.11
CA GLY A 26 -20.95 -0.97 -6.13
C GLY A 26 -20.44 -2.32 -6.63
N GLU A 27 -19.77 -2.38 -7.78
CA GLU A 27 -19.19 -3.60 -8.34
C GLU A 27 -17.87 -3.91 -7.64
N TYR A 28 -17.61 -5.19 -7.33
CA TYR A 28 -16.33 -5.61 -6.76
C TYR A 28 -15.20 -5.43 -7.78
N ILE A 29 -14.07 -4.92 -7.30
CA ILE A 29 -12.88 -4.67 -8.11
C ILE A 29 -11.63 -5.17 -7.40
N SER A 30 -10.61 -5.55 -8.18
CA SER A 30 -9.28 -5.84 -7.67
C SER A 30 -8.54 -4.53 -7.32
N PRO A 31 -8.04 -4.36 -6.08
CA PRO A 31 -7.15 -3.25 -5.75
C PRO A 31 -5.80 -3.36 -6.44
N PHE A 32 -5.42 -4.54 -6.94
CA PHE A 32 -4.18 -4.73 -7.69
C PHE A 32 -4.35 -4.29 -9.15
N HIS A 33 -5.46 -4.66 -9.79
CA HIS A 33 -5.57 -4.57 -11.26
C HIS A 33 -6.54 -3.49 -11.77
N ASP A 34 -7.63 -3.22 -11.05
CA ASP A 34 -8.77 -2.48 -11.60
C ASP A 34 -8.78 -0.99 -11.22
N ILE A 35 -7.92 -0.59 -10.28
CA ILE A 35 -7.73 0.83 -9.92
C ILE A 35 -6.66 1.42 -10.85
N PRO A 36 -6.95 2.50 -11.60
CA PRO A 36 -5.95 3.10 -12.49
C PRO A 36 -4.72 3.57 -11.72
N ILE A 37 -3.52 3.31 -12.24
CA ILE A 37 -2.26 3.79 -11.68
C ILE A 37 -2.26 5.33 -11.46
N GLN A 38 -2.72 6.09 -12.45
CA GLN A 38 -2.74 7.55 -12.43
C GLN A 38 -4.15 8.11 -12.26
N ALA A 39 -4.27 9.11 -11.39
CA ALA A 39 -5.49 9.89 -11.18
C ALA A 39 -5.50 11.21 -11.97
N ALA A 40 -4.32 11.72 -12.29
CA ALA A 40 -4.05 12.89 -13.13
C ALA A 40 -2.55 12.90 -13.48
N GLU A 41 -2.10 13.88 -14.27
CA GLU A 41 -0.67 14.08 -14.55
C GLU A 41 0.13 14.22 -13.24
N ASN A 42 1.14 13.35 -13.07
CA ASN A 42 2.00 13.28 -11.88
C ASN A 42 1.23 13.11 -10.55
N VAL A 43 0.03 12.52 -10.60
CA VAL A 43 -0.77 12.16 -9.42
C VAL A 43 -1.19 10.71 -9.55
N PHE A 44 -0.83 9.90 -8.55
CA PHE A 44 -1.05 8.46 -8.54
C PHE A 44 -2.16 8.08 -7.58
N HIS A 45 -2.87 7.00 -7.87
CA HIS A 45 -3.69 6.37 -6.83
C HIS A 45 -2.77 5.56 -5.91
N MET A 46 -3.11 5.54 -4.63
CA MET A 46 -2.50 4.67 -3.63
C MET A 46 -3.64 3.93 -2.92
N VAL A 47 -3.51 2.61 -2.82
CA VAL A 47 -4.38 1.77 -2.00
C VAL A 47 -3.75 1.65 -0.62
N VAL A 48 -4.40 2.20 0.40
CA VAL A 48 -3.87 2.17 1.78
C VAL A 48 -4.13 0.80 2.40
N GLU A 49 -3.09 0.12 2.85
CA GLU A 49 -3.18 -1.20 3.48
C GLU A 49 -3.06 -1.12 5.00
N VAL A 50 -2.09 -0.34 5.48
CA VAL A 50 -1.78 -0.20 6.90
C VAL A 50 -1.84 1.27 7.32
N PRO A 51 -2.85 1.66 8.12
CA PRO A 51 -2.89 3.00 8.72
C PRO A 51 -1.67 3.29 9.59
N ARG A 52 -1.21 4.54 9.59
CA ARG A 52 -0.12 4.97 10.47
C ARG A 52 -0.42 4.65 11.93
N TRP A 53 0.62 4.24 12.65
CA TRP A 53 0.64 3.84 14.07
C TRP A 53 -0.12 2.55 14.41
N THR A 54 -0.40 1.73 13.41
CA THR A 54 -0.95 0.38 13.60
C THR A 54 0.12 -0.69 13.33
N ASN A 55 -0.12 -1.91 13.79
CA ASN A 55 0.88 -2.99 13.80
C ASN A 55 0.51 -4.19 12.91
N ALA A 56 -0.76 -4.37 12.56
CA ALA A 56 -1.18 -5.51 11.75
C ALA A 56 -0.56 -5.37 10.34
N LYS A 57 0.25 -6.35 9.91
CA LYS A 57 0.78 -6.38 8.55
C LYS A 57 -0.34 -6.80 7.61
N MET A 58 -0.98 -5.82 7.00
CA MET A 58 -2.06 -6.01 6.02
C MET A 58 -1.48 -5.79 4.64
N GLU A 59 -1.91 -6.58 3.66
CA GLU A 59 -1.40 -6.56 2.29
C GLU A 59 -2.49 -6.97 1.30
N ILE A 60 -2.40 -6.45 0.07
CA ILE A 60 -3.13 -6.92 -1.09
C ILE A 60 -2.74 -8.39 -1.32
N ALA A 61 -3.73 -9.28 -1.31
CA ALA A 61 -3.50 -10.70 -1.53
C ALA A 61 -3.26 -10.98 -3.04
N THR A 62 -2.01 -10.88 -3.50
CA THR A 62 -1.62 -11.04 -4.92
C THR A 62 -2.05 -12.38 -5.54
N LYS A 63 -2.27 -13.42 -4.72
CA LYS A 63 -2.65 -14.77 -5.14
C LYS A 63 -4.13 -15.11 -4.95
N ASP A 64 -4.89 -14.27 -4.24
CA ASP A 64 -6.32 -14.51 -4.00
C ASP A 64 -7.15 -13.83 -5.10
N PRO A 65 -8.26 -14.43 -5.58
CA PRO A 65 -9.16 -13.78 -6.54
C PRO A 65 -9.67 -12.44 -6.04
N LEU A 66 -9.70 -11.43 -6.93
CA LEU A 66 -10.02 -10.02 -6.61
C LEU A 66 -9.07 -9.34 -5.62
N ASN A 67 -7.95 -9.97 -5.28
CA ASN A 67 -6.86 -9.44 -4.47
C ASN A 67 -7.30 -8.65 -3.21
N PRO A 68 -8.21 -9.17 -2.37
CA PRO A 68 -8.62 -8.47 -1.16
C PRO A 68 -7.43 -8.16 -0.25
N ILE A 69 -7.54 -7.10 0.52
CA ILE A 69 -6.56 -6.83 1.58
C ILE A 69 -6.79 -7.83 2.72
N LYS A 70 -5.73 -8.52 3.14
CA LYS A 70 -5.76 -9.48 4.26
C LYS A 70 -4.52 -9.32 5.13
N GLN A 71 -4.54 -9.93 6.31
CA GLN A 71 -3.36 -9.91 7.19
C GLN A 71 -2.38 -11.01 6.79
N ASP A 72 -1.09 -10.68 6.71
CA ASP A 72 -0.01 -11.64 6.47
C ASP A 72 0.02 -12.69 7.61
N VAL A 73 0.35 -13.93 7.25
CA VAL A 73 0.40 -15.09 8.15
C VAL A 73 1.78 -15.72 8.10
N LYS A 74 2.52 -15.63 9.21
CA LYS A 74 3.83 -16.28 9.37
C LYS A 74 3.71 -17.43 10.36
N LYS A 75 4.07 -18.66 9.94
CA LYS A 75 3.99 -19.89 10.76
C LYS A 75 2.59 -20.12 11.35
N GLY A 76 1.54 -19.89 10.54
CA GLY A 76 0.14 -20.09 10.94
C GLY A 76 -0.42 -19.05 11.92
N LYS A 77 0.34 -17.98 12.22
CA LYS A 77 -0.10 -16.89 13.10
C LYS A 77 -0.15 -15.58 12.33
N LEU A 78 -1.15 -14.76 12.64
CA LEU A 78 -1.29 -13.40 12.14
C LEU A 78 -0.05 -12.58 12.48
N ARG A 79 0.53 -11.91 11.48
CA ARG A 79 1.76 -11.14 11.64
C ARG A 79 1.46 -9.72 12.10
N TYR A 80 2.22 -9.29 13.11
CA TYR A 80 2.24 -7.92 13.60
C TYR A 80 3.68 -7.42 13.56
N ILE A 81 3.86 -6.20 13.05
CA ILE A 81 5.16 -5.52 13.09
C ILE A 81 5.41 -4.99 14.49
N ALA A 82 6.65 -5.15 14.96
CA ALA A 82 7.06 -4.72 16.29
C ALA A 82 7.10 -3.18 16.39
N ASN A 83 6.91 -2.67 17.60
CA ASN A 83 7.29 -1.29 17.91
C ASN A 83 8.81 -1.24 18.09
N VAL A 84 9.50 -0.52 17.21
CA VAL A 84 10.94 -0.27 17.33
C VAL A 84 11.12 1.11 17.93
N PHE A 85 11.56 1.20 19.20
CA PHE A 85 11.70 2.48 19.91
C PHE A 85 12.52 3.49 19.09
N PRO A 86 12.08 4.76 18.94
CA PRO A 86 10.94 5.42 19.62
C PRO A 86 9.60 5.32 18.87
N HIS A 87 9.50 4.46 17.86
CA HIS A 87 8.36 4.39 16.96
C HIS A 87 7.24 3.45 17.44
N LYS A 88 6.01 3.77 17.00
CA LYS A 88 4.81 2.93 17.20
C LYS A 88 4.32 2.43 15.85
N GLY A 89 4.37 1.12 15.64
CA GLY A 89 3.91 0.45 14.43
C GLY A 89 4.53 1.03 13.15
N TYR A 90 3.73 1.06 12.09
CA TYR A 90 4.09 1.78 10.86
C TYR A 90 4.09 3.29 11.13
N ILE A 91 5.16 3.98 10.75
CA ILE A 91 5.31 5.43 10.99
C ILE A 91 4.76 6.29 9.83
N TRP A 92 4.19 5.66 8.81
CA TRP A 92 3.54 6.27 7.64
C TRP A 92 2.17 5.63 7.43
N ASN A 93 1.30 6.24 6.62
CA ASN A 93 0.26 5.43 5.97
C ASN A 93 0.99 4.59 4.91
N TYR A 94 0.78 3.28 4.95
CA TYR A 94 1.50 2.34 4.08
C TYR A 94 0.53 1.62 3.16
N GLY A 95 0.98 1.32 1.95
CA GLY A 95 0.20 0.60 0.97
C GLY A 95 0.92 0.55 -0.37
N ALA A 96 0.18 0.42 -1.47
CA ALA A 96 0.75 0.18 -2.79
C ALA A 96 0.17 1.09 -3.88
N ILE A 97 0.92 1.26 -4.98
CA ILE A 97 0.39 1.81 -6.24
C ILE A 97 -0.23 0.65 -7.04
N PRO A 98 -1.52 0.72 -7.40
CA PRO A 98 -2.15 -0.32 -8.22
C PRO A 98 -1.55 -0.35 -9.63
N GLN A 99 -1.71 -1.48 -10.33
CA GLN A 99 -1.19 -1.73 -11.68
C GLN A 99 0.34 -1.59 -11.80
N THR A 100 1.07 -1.90 -10.73
CA THR A 100 2.53 -2.01 -10.70
C THR A 100 2.93 -3.39 -10.21
N TRP A 101 4.09 -3.89 -10.61
CA TRP A 101 4.56 -5.20 -10.17
C TRP A 101 6.08 -5.25 -10.27
N GLU A 102 6.73 -5.57 -9.15
CA GLU A 102 8.16 -5.84 -9.07
C GLU A 102 8.43 -7.26 -9.58
N ASP A 103 8.70 -7.38 -10.88
CA ASP A 103 8.84 -8.67 -11.56
C ASP A 103 10.01 -9.51 -10.95
N PRO A 104 9.74 -10.70 -10.37
CA PRO A 104 10.76 -11.58 -9.80
C PRO A 104 11.70 -12.20 -10.85
N GLY A 105 11.34 -12.12 -12.13
CA GLY A 105 12.20 -12.49 -13.26
C GLY A 105 13.12 -11.36 -13.73
N HIS A 106 12.87 -10.12 -13.28
CA HIS A 106 13.65 -8.94 -13.67
C HIS A 106 14.69 -8.60 -12.60
N LYS A 107 15.96 -8.59 -12.97
CA LYS A 107 17.06 -8.14 -12.09
C LYS A 107 17.26 -6.62 -12.25
N ASP A 108 16.95 -5.87 -11.20
CA ASP A 108 17.17 -4.43 -11.17
C ASP A 108 18.68 -4.10 -11.20
N GLN A 109 19.02 -3.04 -11.93
CA GLN A 109 20.41 -2.65 -12.17
C GLN A 109 21.04 -1.91 -10.97
N HIS A 110 20.23 -1.25 -10.14
CA HIS A 110 20.70 -0.43 -9.03
C HIS A 110 20.84 -1.22 -7.73
N THR A 111 19.93 -2.15 -7.46
CA THR A 111 19.99 -3.05 -6.30
C THR A 111 20.78 -4.31 -6.61
N GLY A 112 20.81 -4.76 -7.87
CA GLY A 112 21.37 -6.04 -8.25
C GLY A 112 20.54 -7.25 -7.79
N CYS A 113 19.27 -7.06 -7.42
CA CYS A 113 18.34 -8.08 -6.95
C CYS A 113 17.12 -8.21 -7.89
N CYS A 114 16.41 -9.33 -7.83
CA CYS A 114 15.12 -9.47 -8.52
C CYS A 114 13.98 -8.87 -7.69
N GLY A 115 12.87 -8.50 -8.32
CA GLY A 115 11.68 -7.99 -7.62
C GLY A 115 11.07 -8.98 -6.62
N ASP A 116 10.36 -8.46 -5.62
CA ASP A 116 9.71 -9.22 -4.54
C ASP A 116 8.35 -9.83 -4.94
N ASN A 117 7.95 -9.67 -6.20
CA ASN A 117 6.70 -10.18 -6.77
C ASN A 117 5.43 -9.49 -6.24
N ASP A 118 5.54 -8.34 -5.59
CA ASP A 118 4.42 -7.54 -5.10
C ASP A 118 4.26 -6.22 -5.89
N PRO A 119 3.16 -5.48 -5.70
CA PRO A 119 3.03 -4.11 -6.23
C PRO A 119 4.04 -3.17 -5.57
N ILE A 120 4.43 -2.09 -6.26
CA ILE A 120 5.38 -1.12 -5.69
C ILE A 120 4.78 -0.43 -4.45
N ASP A 121 5.59 -0.40 -3.38
CA ASP A 121 5.17 0.09 -2.07
C ASP A 121 5.24 1.62 -1.96
N VAL A 122 4.37 2.16 -1.11
CA VAL A 122 4.24 3.60 -0.87
C VAL A 122 4.16 3.92 0.62
N CYS A 123 5.01 4.85 1.03
CA CYS A 123 4.95 5.54 2.31
C CYS A 123 4.32 6.93 2.11
N ASP A 124 3.04 7.09 2.45
CA ASP A 124 2.40 8.40 2.50
C ASP A 124 2.73 9.13 3.81
N ILE A 125 3.40 10.27 3.67
CA ILE A 125 3.90 11.11 4.77
C ILE A 125 2.91 12.20 5.20
N GLY A 126 1.70 12.24 4.61
CA GLY A 126 0.66 13.21 4.95
C GLY A 126 0.27 13.18 6.42
N SER A 127 -0.25 14.29 6.93
CA SER A 127 -0.64 14.47 8.33
C SER A 127 -1.85 13.62 8.74
N LYS A 128 -2.78 13.36 7.82
CA LYS A 128 -3.97 12.53 8.08
C LYS A 128 -3.58 11.05 8.29
N VAL A 129 -4.13 10.40 9.31
CA VAL A 129 -4.11 8.93 9.41
C VAL A 129 -5.23 8.39 8.53
N CYS A 130 -4.87 7.64 7.48
CA CYS A 130 -5.83 7.08 6.53
C CYS A 130 -6.48 5.80 7.04
N SER A 131 -7.59 5.41 6.43
CA SER A 131 -8.25 4.13 6.71
C SER A 131 -7.72 3.02 5.81
N ARG A 132 -7.68 1.79 6.32
CA ARG A 132 -7.36 0.61 5.51
C ARG A 132 -8.40 0.44 4.39
N GLY A 133 -7.95 0.14 3.18
CA GLY A 133 -8.75 0.07 1.96
C GLY A 133 -9.11 1.44 1.36
N GLU A 134 -8.69 2.56 1.98
CA GLU A 134 -8.89 3.88 1.40
C GLU A 134 -8.05 4.00 0.11
N VAL A 135 -8.68 4.44 -0.98
CA VAL A 135 -7.98 4.79 -2.22
C VAL A 135 -7.77 6.29 -2.25
N ILE A 136 -6.53 6.71 -1.98
CA ILE A 136 -6.14 8.11 -1.95
C ILE A 136 -5.38 8.51 -3.22
N LYS A 137 -5.21 9.82 -3.40
CA LYS A 137 -4.39 10.39 -4.47
C LYS A 137 -3.14 10.96 -3.86
N VAL A 138 -1.99 10.64 -4.42
CA VAL A 138 -0.69 11.05 -3.90
C VAL A 138 0.18 11.69 -4.98
N LYS A 139 1.06 12.59 -4.56
CA LYS A 139 2.21 13.02 -5.35
C LYS A 139 3.46 12.29 -4.87
N VAL A 140 4.21 11.75 -5.81
CA VAL A 140 5.51 11.13 -5.54
C VAL A 140 6.54 12.22 -5.26
N LEU A 141 7.33 12.02 -4.22
CA LEU A 141 8.42 12.90 -3.77
C LEU A 141 9.79 12.25 -3.90
N GLY A 142 9.87 10.95 -4.17
CA GLY A 142 11.13 10.23 -4.25
C GLY A 142 10.95 8.74 -4.01
N ILE A 143 12.05 8.02 -3.93
CA ILE A 143 12.05 6.56 -3.79
C ILE A 143 13.28 6.12 -2.98
N LEU A 144 13.11 5.06 -2.19
CA LEU A 144 14.17 4.38 -1.46
C LEU A 144 14.36 2.97 -2.01
N ALA A 145 15.60 2.57 -2.28
CA ALA A 145 15.95 1.21 -2.70
C ALA A 145 16.21 0.35 -1.46
N MET A 146 15.22 -0.40 -1.00
CA MET A 146 15.42 -1.39 0.06
C MET A 146 15.79 -2.74 -0.57
N ILE A 147 16.67 -3.48 0.09
CA ILE A 147 16.88 -4.90 -0.19
C ILE A 147 16.23 -5.65 0.97
N ASP A 148 15.07 -6.27 0.74
CA ASP A 148 14.38 -7.09 1.76
C ASP A 148 14.65 -8.57 1.51
N GLU A 149 15.29 -9.23 2.46
CA GLU A 149 15.65 -10.66 2.38
C GLU A 149 16.32 -11.13 1.05
N GLY A 150 16.94 -10.21 0.30
CA GLY A 150 17.62 -10.48 -0.98
C GLY A 150 16.84 -10.09 -2.24
N GLU A 151 15.66 -9.48 -2.07
CA GLU A 151 14.77 -9.00 -3.14
C GLU A 151 14.81 -7.47 -3.23
N THR A 152 14.58 -6.95 -4.42
CA THR A 152 14.38 -5.52 -4.68
C THR A 152 13.02 -5.12 -4.16
N ASP A 153 13.01 -4.19 -3.22
CA ASP A 153 11.80 -3.73 -2.56
C ASP A 153 11.79 -2.19 -2.52
N TRP A 154 11.25 -1.58 -3.58
CA TRP A 154 11.23 -0.13 -3.73
C TRP A 154 10.17 0.51 -2.84
N LYS A 155 10.58 1.48 -2.01
CA LYS A 155 9.65 2.28 -1.18
C LYS A 155 9.49 3.68 -1.75
N VAL A 156 8.37 3.93 -2.43
CA VAL A 156 8.01 5.25 -2.93
C VAL A 156 7.65 6.15 -1.74
N ILE A 157 8.26 7.34 -1.67
CA ILE A 157 7.89 8.37 -0.71
C ILE A 157 6.89 9.30 -1.38
N ALA A 158 5.71 9.44 -0.80
CA ALA A 158 4.63 10.22 -1.40
C ALA A 158 3.89 11.06 -0.36
N ILE A 159 3.09 12.02 -0.82
CA ILE A 159 2.21 12.80 0.04
C ILE A 159 0.80 12.89 -0.55
N ASN A 160 -0.21 12.70 0.29
CA ASN A 160 -1.61 12.88 -0.07
C ASN A 160 -1.86 14.27 -0.66
N VAL A 161 -2.52 14.31 -1.83
CA VAL A 161 -2.78 15.58 -2.55
C VAL A 161 -3.65 16.56 -1.76
N ASN A 162 -4.43 16.06 -0.80
CA ASN A 162 -5.31 16.86 0.05
C ASN A 162 -4.65 17.27 1.37
N ASP A 163 -3.38 16.95 1.58
CA ASP A 163 -2.66 17.37 2.78
C ASP A 163 -2.44 18.89 2.81
N SER A 164 -2.70 19.52 3.95
CA SER A 164 -2.57 20.98 4.11
C SER A 164 -1.11 21.46 4.14
N GLY A 165 -0.15 20.60 4.49
CA GLY A 165 1.28 20.89 4.48
C GLY A 165 1.93 20.77 3.10
N ARG A 166 1.20 20.23 2.11
CA ARG A 166 1.70 19.96 0.75
C ARG A 166 2.34 21.17 0.05
N CYS A 167 1.88 22.39 0.33
CA CYS A 167 2.36 23.60 -0.36
C CYS A 167 3.89 23.82 -0.19
N GLN A 168 4.50 23.23 0.84
CA GLN A 168 5.93 23.36 1.14
C GLN A 168 6.80 22.24 0.55
N LEU A 169 6.19 21.19 0.00
CA LEU A 169 6.87 19.99 -0.49
C LEU A 169 6.73 19.90 -2.02
N GLN A 170 7.45 20.78 -2.71
CA GLN A 170 7.73 20.62 -4.14
C GLN A 170 9.24 20.45 -4.28
N GLN A 171 9.66 19.38 -4.97
CA GLN A 171 11.04 19.27 -5.39
C GLN A 171 11.32 20.37 -6.42
N TYR A 172 12.40 21.11 -6.21
CA TYR A 172 12.92 22.09 -7.17
C TYR A 172 13.53 21.40 -8.38
#